data_AF-A0A8H3X763-F1
#
_entry.id   AF-A0A8H3X763-F1
#
_cell.length_a   1.000
_cell.length_b   1.000
_cell.length_c   1.000
_cell.angle_alpha   90.00
_cell.angle_beta   90.00
_cell.angle_gamma   90.00
#
_symmetry.space_group_name_H-M   'P 1'
#
loop_
_entity.id
_entity.type
_entity.pdbx_description
1 polymer ?
#
loop_
_entity_poly.entity_id
_entity_poly.type
_entity_poly.pdbx_seq_one_letter_code
_entity_poly.pdbx_strand_id
1 'polypeptide(L)'
;MADAQTRTLIEERRNRNIEYHNHGRNRNIFWNSIANRINQEHNTNFTGYHCKEKILNLVRSYNAICEYMSDSRGARRNRMGAQYFDEFRTHFWERPEDEFNRIHTLNTSNCRRNRDAGITTPAPSIEEVEHVLSMRSSIRRIN
;
A
#
# COMPACT_ATOMS: atom_id res chain seq x y z
N MET A 1 -15.53 18.51 12.90
CA MET A 1 -14.51 18.99 11.95
C MET A 1 -15.21 19.61 10.75
N ALA A 2 -15.00 20.90 10.55
CA ALA A 2 -15.59 21.73 9.50
C ALA A 2 -14.86 21.53 8.15
N ASP A 3 -15.37 22.17 7.08
CA ASP A 3 -14.85 22.01 5.71
C ASP A 3 -13.37 22.43 5.58
N ALA A 4 -13.01 23.62 6.08
CA ALA A 4 -11.62 24.10 6.03
C ALA A 4 -10.64 23.14 6.75
N GLN A 5 -11.00 22.70 7.95
CA GLN A 5 -10.23 21.71 8.73
C GLN A 5 -10.13 20.36 8.00
N THR A 6 -11.19 19.96 7.31
CA THR A 6 -11.23 18.70 6.54
C THR A 6 -10.32 18.80 5.31
N ARG A 7 -10.27 19.95 4.63
CA ARG A 7 -9.31 20.18 3.53
C ARG A 7 -7.86 20.10 4.01
N THR A 8 -7.52 20.79 5.10
CA THR A 8 -6.17 20.70 5.71
C THR A 8 -5.82 19.26 6.08
N LEU A 9 -6.78 18.50 6.63
CA LEU A 9 -6.60 17.08 6.95
C LEU A 9 -6.31 16.23 5.70
N ILE A 10 -7.06 16.44 4.62
CA ILE A 10 -6.89 15.70 3.36
C ILE A 10 -5.53 16.02 2.73
N GLU A 11 -5.16 17.30 2.70
CA GLU A 11 -3.88 17.76 2.17
C GLU A 11 -2.71 17.17 2.95
N GLU A 12 -2.73 17.26 4.29
CA GLU A 12 -1.70 16.65 5.14
C GLU A 12 -1.60 15.14 4.92
N ARG A 13 -2.75 14.46 4.84
CA ARG A 13 -2.78 13.02 4.62
C ARG A 13 -2.22 12.66 3.25
N ARG A 14 -2.47 13.45 2.20
CA ARG A 14 -1.93 13.28 0.85
C ARG A 14 -0.43 13.51 0.82
N ASN A 15 0.05 14.63 1.35
CA ASN A 15 1.46 15.02 1.30
C ASN A 15 2.35 14.10 2.11
N ARG A 16 1.83 13.56 3.22
CA ARG A 16 2.57 12.68 4.13
C ARG A 16 2.12 11.21 4.01
N ASN A 17 1.63 10.79 2.84
CA ASN A 17 1.11 9.44 2.67
C ASN A 17 2.18 8.35 2.79
N ILE A 18 3.37 8.58 2.25
CA ILE A 18 4.50 7.65 2.40
C ILE A 18 4.85 7.49 3.89
N GLU A 19 4.94 8.61 4.62
CA GLU A 19 5.21 8.63 6.06
C GLU A 19 4.16 7.80 6.83
N TYR A 20 2.86 7.95 6.50
CA TYR A 20 1.79 7.18 7.12
C TYR A 20 1.99 5.66 6.98
N HIS A 21 2.35 5.21 5.78
CA HIS A 21 2.54 3.77 5.52
C HIS A 21 3.82 3.23 6.16
N ASN A 22 4.85 4.08 6.31
CA ASN A 22 6.11 3.72 6.96
C ASN A 22 6.02 3.65 8.49
N HIS A 23 5.03 4.30 9.12
CA HIS A 23 4.86 4.35 10.59
C HIS A 23 4.53 3.01 11.26
N GLY A 24 4.27 1.94 10.50
CA GLY A 24 4.02 0.60 11.03
C GLY A 24 2.87 0.58 12.07
N ARG A 25 3.16 0.11 13.29
CA ARG A 25 2.19 -0.01 14.40
C ARG A 25 1.90 1.32 15.11
N ASN A 26 2.73 2.35 14.93
CA ASN A 26 2.67 3.59 15.70
C ASN A 26 1.98 4.76 14.97
N ARG A 27 0.98 4.45 14.12
CA ARG A 27 0.23 5.45 13.34
C ARG A 27 -0.51 6.48 14.20
N ASN A 28 -0.71 6.23 15.50
CA ASN A 28 -1.31 7.21 16.42
C ASN A 28 -0.46 8.48 16.55
N ILE A 29 0.87 8.36 16.50
CA ILE A 29 1.79 9.52 16.54
C ILE A 29 1.57 10.40 15.30
N PHE A 30 1.49 9.78 14.12
CA PHE A 30 1.18 10.46 12.87
C PHE A 30 -0.15 11.22 12.94
N TRP A 31 -1.21 10.57 13.40
CA TRP A 31 -2.52 11.22 13.49
C TRP A 31 -2.53 12.37 14.50
N ASN A 32 -1.83 12.23 15.63
CA ASN A 32 -1.69 13.31 16.60
C ASN A 32 -0.89 14.49 16.03
N SER A 33 0.14 14.23 15.21
CA SER A 33 0.89 15.29 14.51
C SER A 33 -0.02 16.09 13.58
N ILE A 34 -0.87 15.44 12.79
CA ILE A 34 -1.84 16.13 11.93
C ILE A 34 -2.86 16.92 12.77
N ALA A 35 -3.39 16.32 13.84
CA ALA A 35 -4.34 16.99 14.72
C ALA A 35 -3.74 18.26 15.33
N ASN A 36 -2.49 18.21 15.79
CA ASN A 36 -1.78 19.37 16.32
C ASN A 36 -1.66 20.49 15.28
N ARG A 37 -1.34 20.16 14.03
CA ARG A 37 -1.25 21.15 12.95
C ARG A 37 -2.60 21.80 12.65
N ILE A 38 -3.67 21.01 12.53
CA ILE A 38 -5.03 21.54 12.33
C ILE A 38 -5.44 22.43 13.51
N ASN A 39 -5.13 22.02 14.73
CA ASN A 39 -5.45 22.78 15.93
C ASN A 39 -4.72 24.13 16.00
N GLN A 40 -3.45 24.16 15.60
CA GLN A 40 -2.66 25.38 15.51
C GLN A 40 -3.21 26.34 14.45
N GLU A 41 -3.61 25.81 13.29
CA GLU A 41 -4.09 26.63 12.15
C GLU A 41 -5.52 27.13 12.34
N HIS A 42 -6.41 26.31 12.91
CA HIS A 42 -7.85 26.59 13.00
C HIS A 42 -8.32 26.93 14.42
N ASN A 43 -7.40 27.07 15.37
CA ASN A 43 -7.68 27.28 16.80
C ASN A 43 -8.70 26.28 17.37
N THR A 44 -8.44 24.99 17.16
CA THR A 44 -9.30 23.88 17.62
C THR A 44 -8.62 22.94 18.59
N ASN A 45 -9.34 21.92 19.08
CA ASN A 45 -8.86 20.95 20.06
C ASN A 45 -9.10 19.49 19.63
N PHE A 46 -8.95 19.17 18.35
CA PHE A 46 -9.06 17.80 17.84
C PHE A 46 -7.92 16.92 18.33
N THR A 47 -8.19 15.62 18.41
CA THR A 47 -7.19 14.58 18.68
C THR A 47 -6.90 13.79 17.40
N GLY A 48 -5.81 13.02 17.38
CA GLY A 48 -5.52 12.15 16.25
C GLY A 48 -6.64 11.15 15.94
N TYR A 49 -7.40 10.74 16.96
CA TYR A 49 -8.58 9.90 16.79
C TYR A 49 -9.63 10.56 15.88
N HIS A 50 -9.95 11.83 16.13
CA HIS A 50 -10.90 12.59 15.29
C HIS A 50 -10.44 12.67 13.83
N CYS A 51 -9.15 12.90 13.60
CA CYS A 51 -8.56 12.96 12.27
C CYS A 51 -8.63 11.61 11.54
N LYS A 52 -8.23 10.54 12.24
CA LYS A 52 -8.29 9.15 11.73
C LYS A 52 -9.72 8.77 11.37
N GLU A 53 -10.66 8.97 12.28
CA GLU A 53 -12.06 8.61 12.07
C GLU A 53 -12.66 9.39 10.89
N LYS A 54 -12.34 10.68 10.78
CA LYS A 54 -12.79 11.50 9.65
C LYS A 54 -12.27 10.97 8.31
N ILE A 55 -10.98 10.65 8.18
CA ILE A 55 -10.43 10.05 6.96
C ILE A 55 -11.10 8.70 6.65
N LEU A 56 -11.27 7.82 7.63
CA LEU A 56 -11.91 6.52 7.41
C LEU A 56 -13.37 6.68 6.94
N ASN A 57 -14.10 7.62 7.51
CA ASN A 57 -15.47 7.91 7.09
C ASN A 57 -15.53 8.49 5.67
N LEU A 58 -14.54 9.30 5.27
CA LEU A 58 -14.44 9.79 3.88
C LEU A 58 -14.14 8.66 2.89
N VAL A 59 -13.20 7.76 3.20
CA VAL A 59 -12.93 6.57 2.37
C VAL A 59 -14.18 5.70 2.22
N ARG A 60 -14.90 5.42 3.32
CA ARG A 60 -16.17 4.67 3.27
C ARG A 60 -17.22 5.38 2.43
N SER A 61 -17.29 6.70 2.53
CA SER A 61 -18.23 7.51 1.76
C SER A 61 -17.92 7.50 0.26
N TYR A 62 -16.63 7.52 -0.11
CA TYR A 62 -16.16 7.35 -1.48
C TYR A 62 -16.57 5.98 -2.03
N ASN A 63 -16.26 4.90 -1.30
CA ASN A 63 -16.61 3.53 -1.71
C ASN A 63 -18.12 3.36 -1.91
N ALA A 64 -18.95 3.91 -1.00
CA ALA A 64 -20.40 3.87 -1.12
C ALA A 64 -20.92 4.59 -2.38
N ILE A 65 -20.24 5.65 -2.83
CA ILE A 65 -20.58 6.34 -4.09
C ILE A 65 -20.15 5.50 -5.29
N CYS A 66 -18.97 4.88 -5.26
CA CYS A 66 -18.54 3.96 -6.32
C CYS A 66 -19.53 2.79 -6.46
N GLU A 67 -19.96 2.19 -5.35
CA GLU A 67 -20.99 1.14 -5.33
C GLU A 67 -22.32 1.63 -5.92
N TYR A 68 -22.76 2.84 -5.55
CA TYR A 68 -23.96 3.47 -6.11
C TYR A 68 -23.86 3.66 -7.63
N MET A 69 -22.72 4.15 -8.13
CA MET A 69 -22.49 4.32 -9.57
C MET A 69 -22.42 3.00 -10.33
N SER A 70 -22.12 1.89 -9.66
CA SER A 70 -22.06 0.55 -10.26
C SER A 70 -23.41 -0.20 -10.30
N ASP A 71 -24.54 0.52 -10.20
CA ASP A 71 -25.91 -0.02 -10.23
C ASP A 71 -26.23 -1.08 -9.16
N SER A 72 -25.52 -1.02 -8.03
CA SER A 72 -25.84 -1.85 -6.86
C SER A 72 -27.13 -1.35 -6.20
N ARG A 73 -28.24 -2.08 -6.42
CA ARG A 73 -29.57 -1.80 -5.85
C ARG A 73 -29.49 -1.68 -4.32
N GLY A 74 -29.50 -0.46 -3.80
CA GLY A 74 -29.54 -0.19 -2.35
C GLY A 74 -28.58 0.87 -1.82
N ALA A 75 -27.61 1.33 -2.63
CA ALA A 75 -26.68 2.36 -2.19
C ALA A 75 -27.37 3.73 -2.11
N ARG A 76 -27.15 4.46 -1.00
CA ARG A 76 -27.73 5.78 -0.75
C ARG A 76 -26.71 6.87 -1.12
N ARG A 77 -27.19 7.94 -1.77
CA ARG A 77 -26.36 9.12 -2.09
C ARG A 77 -25.76 9.70 -0.80
N ASN A 78 -24.44 9.60 -0.64
CA ASN A 78 -23.73 10.14 0.53
C ASN A 78 -23.28 11.58 0.25
N ARG A 79 -23.92 12.56 0.89
CA ARG A 79 -23.62 13.99 0.71
C ARG A 79 -22.18 14.35 1.09
N MET A 80 -21.61 13.72 2.13
CA MET A 80 -20.22 13.96 2.52
C MET A 80 -19.24 13.36 1.52
N GLY A 81 -19.53 12.17 1.00
CA GLY A 81 -18.71 11.53 -0.03
C GLY A 81 -18.66 12.37 -1.32
N ALA A 82 -19.78 12.99 -1.70
CA ALA A 82 -19.86 13.78 -2.92
C ALA A 82 -18.99 15.05 -2.87
N GLN A 83 -18.79 15.62 -1.68
CA GLN A 83 -18.05 16.88 -1.52
C GLN A 83 -16.54 16.73 -1.75
N TYR A 84 -15.97 15.58 -1.41
CA TYR A 84 -14.53 15.29 -1.57
C TYR A 84 -14.29 14.13 -2.55
N PHE A 85 -15.29 13.79 -3.37
CA PHE A 85 -15.25 12.62 -4.24
C PHE A 85 -14.07 12.68 -5.21
N ASP A 86 -13.88 13.82 -5.88
CA ASP A 86 -12.82 14.00 -6.88
C ASP A 86 -11.42 13.94 -6.27
N GLU A 87 -11.24 14.47 -5.06
CA GLU A 87 -9.98 14.39 -4.34
C GLU A 87 -9.66 12.93 -4.00
N PHE A 88 -10.67 12.15 -3.61
CA PHE A 88 -10.53 10.75 -3.28
C PHE A 88 -10.44 9.85 -4.54
N ARG A 89 -10.88 10.31 -5.70
CA ARG A 89 -10.70 9.58 -6.96
C ARG A 89 -9.24 9.29 -7.30
N THR A 90 -8.29 10.04 -6.74
CA THR A 90 -6.85 9.81 -6.94
C THR A 90 -6.27 8.71 -6.06
N HIS A 91 -7.07 8.04 -5.21
CA HIS A 91 -6.64 6.96 -4.31
C HIS A 91 -5.43 7.32 -3.42
N PHE A 92 -5.29 8.61 -3.05
CA PHE A 92 -4.09 9.09 -2.35
C PHE A 92 -3.86 8.47 -0.97
N TRP A 93 -4.88 7.84 -0.36
CA TRP A 93 -4.75 7.17 0.93
C TRP A 93 -4.12 5.78 0.82
N GLU A 94 -4.07 5.21 -0.39
CA GLU A 94 -3.49 3.90 -0.63
C GLU A 94 -1.98 3.93 -0.51
N ARG A 95 -1.37 2.78 -0.24
CA ARG A 95 0.08 2.69 -0.17
C ARG A 95 0.62 2.89 -1.59
N PRO A 96 1.48 3.89 -1.83
CA PRO A 96 2.12 4.00 -3.12
C PRO A 96 2.91 2.72 -3.34
N GLU A 97 2.84 2.16 -4.55
CA GLU A 97 3.69 1.03 -4.90
C GLU A 97 5.16 1.44 -4.70
N ASP A 98 5.80 0.86 -3.70
CA ASP A 98 7.24 0.96 -3.59
C ASP A 98 7.92 0.11 -4.66
N GLU A 99 9.15 0.49 -5.00
CA GLU A 99 9.98 -0.21 -5.98
C GLU A 99 10.13 -1.70 -5.63
N PHE A 100 10.16 -2.02 -4.34
CA PHE A 100 10.21 -3.39 -3.85
C PHE A 100 8.96 -4.21 -4.22
N ASN A 101 7.75 -3.65 -4.07
CA ASN A 101 6.50 -4.29 -4.41
C ASN A 101 6.39 -4.47 -5.93
N ARG A 102 6.86 -3.51 -6.71
CA ARG A 102 6.94 -3.62 -8.18
C ARG A 102 7.86 -4.77 -8.60
N ILE A 103 9.08 -4.80 -8.07
CA ILE A 103 10.06 -5.87 -8.35
C ILE A 103 9.54 -7.22 -7.85
N HIS A 104 8.96 -7.30 -6.66
CA HIS A 104 8.42 -8.54 -6.11
C HIS A 104 7.23 -9.05 -6.93
N THR A 105 6.33 -8.17 -7.37
CA THR A 105 5.19 -8.53 -8.23
C THR A 105 5.65 -8.99 -9.60
N LEU A 106 6.64 -8.30 -10.19
CA LEU A 106 7.26 -8.69 -11.45
C LEU A 106 7.94 -10.06 -11.35
N ASN A 107 8.72 -10.29 -10.30
CA ASN A 107 9.39 -11.57 -10.03
C ASN A 107 8.39 -12.69 -9.78
N THR A 108 7.33 -12.44 -9.01
CA THR A 108 6.26 -13.42 -8.77
C THR A 108 5.54 -13.79 -10.07
N SER A 109 5.29 -12.80 -10.93
CA SER A 109 4.65 -12.99 -12.23
C SER A 109 5.57 -13.73 -13.21
N ASN A 110 6.87 -13.44 -13.19
CA ASN A 110 7.89 -14.16 -13.96
C ASN A 110 8.03 -15.61 -13.49
N CYS A 111 8.03 -15.88 -12.17
CA CYS A 111 8.11 -17.23 -11.63
C CYS A 111 6.90 -18.09 -12.04
N ARG A 112 5.69 -17.52 -12.07
CA ARG A 112 4.50 -18.21 -12.60
C ARG A 112 4.65 -18.56 -14.07
N ARG A 113 5.04 -17.57 -14.90
CA ARG A 113 5.31 -17.79 -16.33
C ARG A 113 6.42 -18.82 -16.58
N ASN A 114 7.47 -18.85 -15.78
CA ASN A 114 8.56 -19.83 -15.90
C ASN A 114 8.13 -21.25 -15.49
N ARG A 115 7.22 -21.39 -14.51
CA ARG A 115 6.59 -22.67 -14.19
C ARG A 115 5.71 -23.17 -15.32
N ASP A 116 4.90 -22.29 -15.91
CA ASP A 116 4.01 -22.65 -17.03
C ASP A 116 4.80 -22.92 -18.32
N ALA A 117 5.97 -22.29 -18.50
CA ALA A 117 6.89 -22.51 -19.62
C ALA A 117 7.83 -23.72 -19.44
N GLY A 118 7.74 -24.47 -18.32
CA GLY A 118 8.54 -25.67 -18.11
C GLY A 118 10.05 -25.45 -17.97
N ILE A 119 10.51 -24.21 -17.76
CA ILE A 119 11.93 -23.89 -17.53
C ILE A 119 12.24 -24.16 -16.05
N THR A 120 12.17 -25.42 -15.66
CA THR A 120 12.76 -25.89 -14.41
C THR A 120 13.94 -26.74 -14.83
N THR A 121 15.16 -26.19 -14.79
CA THR A 121 16.36 -27.06 -14.78
C THR A 121 16.15 -28.03 -13.62
N PRO A 122 16.04 -29.35 -13.88
CA PRO A 122 15.91 -30.33 -12.82
C PRO A 122 17.10 -30.16 -11.87
N ALA A 123 16.87 -30.34 -10.57
CA ALA A 123 17.98 -30.45 -9.66
C ALA A 123 18.86 -31.62 -10.14
N PRO A 124 20.19 -31.42 -10.29
CA PRO A 124 21.06 -32.47 -10.78
C PRO A 124 20.95 -33.70 -9.89
N SER A 125 20.99 -34.87 -10.49
CA SER A 125 20.88 -36.12 -9.74
C SER A 125 22.10 -36.31 -8.83
N ILE A 126 21.96 -37.14 -7.79
CA ILE A 126 23.09 -37.46 -6.89
C ILE A 126 24.29 -38.00 -7.66
N GLU A 127 24.04 -38.78 -8.72
CA GLU A 127 25.06 -39.35 -9.60
C GLU A 127 25.78 -38.27 -10.42
N GLU A 128 25.05 -37.26 -10.90
CA GLU A 128 25.64 -36.11 -11.61
C GLU A 128 26.51 -35.27 -10.67
N VAL A 129 26.07 -35.07 -9.43
CA VAL A 129 26.84 -34.36 -8.40
C VAL A 129 28.11 -35.12 -8.06
N GLU A 130 28.03 -36.44 -7.88
CA GLU A 130 29.19 -37.30 -7.61
C GLU A 130 30.18 -37.33 -8.77
N HIS A 131 29.70 -37.39 -10.02
CA HIS A 131 30.55 -37.34 -11.21
C HIS A 131 31.30 -36.00 -11.30
N VAL A 132 30.62 -34.87 -11.06
CA VAL A 132 31.25 -33.53 -11.06
C VAL A 132 32.28 -33.38 -9.95
N LEU A 133 32.00 -33.94 -8.76
CA LEU A 133 32.95 -33.94 -7.64
C LEU A 133 34.17 -34.84 -7.90
N SER A 134 33.97 -35.98 -8.58
CA SER A 134 35.03 -36.89 -9.01
C SER A 134 35.95 -36.26 -10.08
N MET A 135 35.37 -35.51 -11.02
CA MET A 135 36.15 -34.76 -12.01
C MET A 135 36.97 -33.64 -11.36
N ARG A 136 36.41 -32.94 -10.36
CA ARG A 136 37.10 -31.86 -9.62
C ARG A 136 38.19 -32.37 -8.68
N SER A 137 38.06 -33.57 -8.12
CA SER A 137 39.09 -34.18 -7.27
C SER A 137 40.30 -34.68 -8.07
N SER A 138 40.07 -35.12 -9.31
CA SER A 138 41.12 -35.56 -10.25
C SER A 138 42.02 -34.40 -10.70
N ILE A 139 41.48 -33.19 -10.83
CA ILE A 139 42.24 -31.98 -11.22
C ILE A 139 43.20 -31.51 -10.10
N ARG A 140 42.93 -31.85 -8.83
CA ARG A 140 43.78 -31.44 -7.69
C ARG A 140 44.95 -32.38 -7.38
N ARG A 141 45.11 -33.47 -8.15
CA ARG A 141 46.21 -34.45 -7.97
C ARG A 141 47.34 -34.31 -8.99
N ILE A 142 47.27 -33.33 -9.88
CA ILE A 142 48.33 -32.99 -10.82
C ILE A 142 48.87 -31.61 -10.45
N ASN A 143 49.71 -31.57 -9.42
CA ASN A 143 50.73 -30.54 -9.15
C ASN A 143 51.67 -31.08 -8.07
#